data_AF-B7GDH5-F1
#
_entry.id   AF-B7GDH5-F1
#
_cell.length_a   1.000
_cell.length_b   1.000
_cell.length_c   1.000
_cell.angle_alpha   90.00
_cell.angle_beta   90.00
_cell.angle_gamma   90.00
#
_symmetry.space_group_name_H-M   'P 1'
#
loop_
_entity.id
_entity.type
_entity.pdbx_description
1 polymer ?
#
loop_
_entity_poly.entity_id
_entity_poly.type
_entity_poly.pdbx_seq_one_letter_code
_entity_poly.pdbx_strand_id
1 'polypeptide(L)'
;MSPTTQHLLRLWRSLPMSQLKQGATLSIRSSLTQPTHLLVEAEWRDDGRADLKQVFSKCSPNPEATMTTLREQDQMTSIGRSESHIVLKLDEAVLDESEASNVAGEQSKNSLLPHARPKPAHRAMLDDGTIVSELKEAKSEENLRRIDYHDGIAHLTADGQVEEAGTFLTVKIPEKTNLICELPNGGSITIAGKVEGDVKLYTADGDIIVKKLRGHEIDVETDGSGSIIYAADVLEAQKLTLRTSGRIRAKQIHGNQIDIRINSSAKRQEESVTKLWESDDEGSLVDISSLYVSGNGGANVSVVGPRRPQRRAIRIKSHHGPIRTETSNLSVPIEDNPMNGQIYPLVELGGVNGNCEVSIEDTLHEKKENKNWNTCMVHVDSLSPDSVSLITVDSGGVAVTLDRKAEADLRLLSCSSAECLIETGAMLAEEEDPNLLLQIVQNLPKGPALTTAGQQRISVETSAFTARPVGFATAHVEYVDGWTENKSTEPDSRFERKSNGATGSVGKIRMDGAAEQALHGFSSSKAETGQPIYQRPLIAVAGTGIVKVETVSWLGAIARRYGLDEDHREAGRTASRRGRSLAPQE
;
A
#
# COMPACT_ATOMS: atom_id res chain seq x y z
N MET A 1 17.91 -49.43 -12.26
CA MET A 1 17.16 -48.26 -11.77
C MET A 1 18.16 -47.47 -10.95
N SER A 2 18.40 -46.20 -11.29
CA SER A 2 19.33 -45.34 -10.57
C SER A 2 18.74 -44.93 -9.22
N PRO A 3 19.55 -44.64 -8.19
CA PRO A 3 19.08 -44.22 -6.86
C PRO A 3 18.44 -42.81 -6.84
N THR A 4 18.13 -42.22 -7.98
CA THR A 4 17.85 -40.78 -8.13
C THR A 4 16.38 -40.38 -8.00
N THR A 5 15.47 -41.27 -7.61
CA THR A 5 14.02 -40.95 -7.59
C THR A 5 13.29 -41.36 -6.32
N GLN A 6 13.99 -41.75 -5.25
CA GLN A 6 13.36 -42.07 -3.97
C GLN A 6 13.80 -41.06 -2.90
N HIS A 7 12.79 -40.53 -2.18
CA HIS A 7 12.84 -39.52 -1.10
C HIS A 7 12.54 -38.06 -1.48
N LEU A 8 11.45 -37.84 -2.22
CA LEU A 8 10.53 -36.73 -1.89
C LEU A 8 9.49 -37.29 -0.92
N LEU A 9 9.88 -37.54 0.34
CA LEU A 9 8.91 -37.91 1.37
C LEU A 9 8.03 -36.69 1.63
N ARG A 10 6.82 -36.70 1.07
CA ARG A 10 5.78 -35.74 1.37
C ARG A 10 4.99 -36.30 2.55
N LEU A 11 5.23 -35.76 3.74
CA LEU A 11 4.32 -36.00 4.85
C LEU A 11 3.05 -35.21 4.59
N TRP A 12 1.93 -35.90 4.41
CA TRP A 12 0.61 -35.30 4.27
C TRP A 12 -0.24 -35.68 5.48
N ARG A 13 -0.66 -34.68 6.25
CA ARG A 13 -1.57 -34.86 7.39
C ARG A 13 -2.78 -33.96 7.18
N SER A 14 -3.97 -34.50 7.43
CA SER A 14 -5.23 -33.76 7.34
C SER A 14 -5.94 -33.86 8.69
N LEU A 15 -6.34 -32.72 9.24
CA LEU A 15 -7.06 -32.63 10.50
C LEU A 15 -8.38 -31.86 10.31
N PRO A 16 -9.53 -32.49 10.58
CA PRO A 16 -10.79 -31.76 10.62
C PRO A 16 -10.82 -30.86 11.86
N MET A 17 -11.31 -29.62 11.70
CA MET A 17 -11.53 -28.67 12.78
C MET A 17 -13.04 -28.51 13.02
N SER A 18 -13.69 -29.59 13.45
CA SER A 18 -15.16 -29.65 13.58
C SER A 18 -15.76 -28.65 14.58
N GLN A 19 -14.93 -28.01 15.39
CA GLN A 19 -15.33 -26.96 16.34
C GLN A 19 -15.21 -25.55 15.76
N LEU A 20 -14.57 -25.38 14.59
CA LEU A 20 -14.38 -24.08 13.96
C LEU A 20 -15.67 -23.68 13.25
N LYS A 21 -16.37 -22.71 13.82
CA LYS A 21 -17.63 -22.16 13.32
C LYS A 21 -17.46 -20.67 13.01
N GLN A 22 -18.42 -20.09 12.31
CA GLN A 22 -18.45 -18.64 12.14
C GLN A 22 -18.45 -17.91 13.50
N GLY A 23 -17.61 -16.88 13.61
CA GLY A 23 -17.38 -16.09 14.83
C GLY A 23 -16.29 -16.65 15.74
N ALA A 24 -15.82 -17.89 15.51
CA ALA A 24 -14.74 -18.47 16.28
C ALA A 24 -13.40 -17.76 16.07
N THR A 25 -12.47 -17.97 17.00
CA THR A 25 -11.08 -17.56 16.86
C THR A 25 -10.22 -18.76 16.50
N LEU A 26 -9.46 -18.64 15.41
CA LEU A 26 -8.41 -19.59 15.03
C LEU A 26 -7.04 -18.95 15.24
N SER A 27 -6.19 -19.60 16.04
CA SER A 27 -4.77 -19.26 16.14
C SER A 27 -3.91 -20.31 15.48
N ILE A 28 -2.99 -19.90 14.62
CA ILE A 28 -2.01 -20.76 13.94
C ILE A 28 -0.63 -20.31 14.41
N ARG A 29 0.11 -21.20 15.07
CA ARG A 29 1.44 -20.91 15.61
C ARG A 29 2.44 -21.93 15.12
N SER A 30 3.56 -21.48 14.58
CA SER A 30 4.66 -22.36 14.18
C SER A 30 5.87 -22.14 15.07
N SER A 31 6.36 -23.19 15.71
CA SER A 31 7.63 -23.21 16.44
C SER A 31 8.75 -23.91 15.65
N LEU A 32 8.45 -24.36 14.43
CA LEU A 32 9.40 -25.07 13.56
C LEU A 32 10.59 -24.19 13.23
N THR A 33 11.81 -24.73 13.28
CA THR A 33 13.02 -23.98 12.92
C THR A 33 13.06 -23.58 11.45
N GLN A 34 12.41 -24.35 10.58
CA GLN A 34 12.29 -24.04 9.16
C GLN A 34 11.12 -23.09 8.86
N PRO A 35 11.23 -22.25 7.81
CA PRO A 35 10.14 -21.39 7.36
C PRO A 35 8.84 -22.16 7.13
N THR A 36 7.73 -21.54 7.52
CA THR A 36 6.39 -22.11 7.36
C THR A 36 5.57 -21.24 6.40
N HIS A 37 5.20 -21.77 5.24
CA HIS A 37 4.31 -21.10 4.30
C HIS A 37 2.87 -21.51 4.58
N LEU A 38 2.05 -20.54 4.99
CA LEU A 38 0.65 -20.72 5.33
C LEU A 38 -0.25 -20.21 4.19
N LEU A 39 -1.13 -21.08 3.70
CA LEU A 39 -2.23 -20.73 2.80
C LEU A 39 -3.56 -20.85 3.55
N VAL A 40 -4.30 -19.76 3.64
CA VAL A 40 -5.64 -19.71 4.20
C VAL A 40 -6.66 -19.56 3.08
N GLU A 41 -7.55 -20.54 2.99
CA GLU A 41 -8.67 -20.59 2.07
C GLU A 41 -9.96 -20.30 2.86
N ALA A 42 -10.39 -19.05 2.83
CA ALA A 42 -11.65 -18.67 3.45
C ALA A 42 -12.83 -19.06 2.53
N GLU A 43 -13.70 -19.94 3.01
CA GLU A 43 -14.89 -20.42 2.29
C GLU A 43 -16.16 -20.11 3.10
N TRP A 44 -17.30 -20.01 2.43
CA TRP A 44 -18.61 -19.89 3.08
C TRP A 44 -19.09 -21.27 3.57
N ARG A 45 -18.43 -21.82 4.59
CA ARG A 45 -18.79 -23.11 5.22
C ARG A 45 -18.49 -23.13 6.71
N ASP A 46 -19.19 -24.00 7.43
CA ASP A 46 -19.07 -24.18 8.89
C ASP A 46 -18.25 -25.44 9.28
N ASP A 47 -17.44 -25.96 8.36
CA ASP A 47 -16.55 -27.11 8.58
C ASP A 47 -15.09 -26.74 8.27
N GLY A 48 -14.37 -26.28 9.30
CA GLY A 48 -12.94 -26.02 9.17
C GLY A 48 -12.13 -27.28 8.87
N ARG A 49 -11.07 -27.16 8.06
CA ARG A 49 -10.13 -28.25 7.74
C ARG A 49 -8.70 -27.71 7.63
N ALA A 50 -7.73 -28.46 8.15
CA ALA A 50 -6.30 -28.14 8.01
C ALA A 50 -5.55 -29.29 7.33
N ASP A 51 -4.78 -28.98 6.30
CA ASP A 51 -3.97 -29.91 5.53
C ASP A 51 -2.49 -29.47 5.59
N LEU A 52 -1.62 -30.29 6.18
CA LEU A 52 -0.18 -30.06 6.32
C LEU A 52 0.59 -30.86 5.27
N LYS A 53 1.46 -30.18 4.52
CA LYS A 53 2.43 -30.75 3.57
C LYS A 53 3.84 -30.29 3.95
N GLN A 54 4.74 -31.21 4.26
CA GLN A 54 6.16 -30.87 4.48
C GLN A 54 7.00 -31.26 3.24
N VAL A 55 7.89 -30.37 2.80
CA VAL A 55 8.85 -30.62 1.72
C VAL A 55 10.27 -30.50 2.27
N PHE A 56 11.00 -31.62 2.28
CA PHE A 56 12.35 -31.69 2.83
C PHE A 56 13.40 -31.27 1.81
N SER A 57 14.40 -30.50 2.25
CA SER A 57 15.62 -30.28 1.47
C SER A 57 16.44 -31.57 1.40
N LYS A 58 17.11 -31.82 0.27
CA LYS A 58 18.02 -32.97 0.12
C LYS A 58 19.24 -32.91 1.06
N CYS A 59 19.55 -31.73 1.61
CA CYS A 59 20.82 -31.47 2.29
C CYS A 59 20.71 -31.32 3.81
N SER A 60 19.50 -31.38 4.39
CA SER A 60 19.33 -31.24 5.83
C SER A 60 18.31 -32.27 6.36
N PRO A 61 18.66 -33.05 7.40
CA PRO A 61 17.69 -33.86 8.12
C PRO A 61 16.77 -32.92 8.90
N ASN A 62 15.72 -32.42 8.26
CA ASN A 62 14.77 -31.56 8.96
C ASN A 62 13.90 -32.46 9.85
N PRO A 63 13.65 -32.06 11.11
CA PRO A 63 12.73 -32.76 11.97
C PRO A 63 11.34 -32.82 11.31
N GLU A 64 10.65 -33.95 11.51
CA GLU A 64 9.28 -34.11 11.03
C GLU A 64 8.38 -33.09 11.74
N ALA A 65 7.56 -32.35 11.00
CA ALA A 65 6.61 -31.43 11.60
C ALA A 65 5.41 -32.18 12.18
N THR A 66 5.06 -31.87 13.42
CA THR A 66 3.83 -32.32 14.06
C THR A 66 2.83 -31.17 14.07
N MET A 67 1.58 -31.47 13.73
CA MET A 67 0.46 -30.53 13.81
C MET A 67 -0.49 -31.01 14.89
N THR A 68 -0.73 -30.17 15.89
CA THR A 68 -1.65 -30.44 16.99
C THR A 68 -2.76 -29.41 17.02
N THR A 69 -3.97 -29.86 17.34
CA THR A 69 -5.14 -28.99 17.51
C THR A 69 -5.50 -28.96 19.00
N LEU A 70 -5.49 -27.77 19.58
CA LEU A 70 -5.84 -27.52 20.97
C LEU A 70 -7.11 -26.66 21.01
N ARG A 71 -7.96 -26.90 22.01
CA ARG A 71 -9.06 -26.01 22.35
C ARG A 71 -8.65 -25.20 23.57
N GLU A 72 -8.54 -23.89 23.41
CA GLU A 72 -8.31 -22.96 24.52
C GLU A 72 -9.65 -22.49 25.11
N GLN A 73 -9.57 -21.71 26.18
CA GLN A 73 -10.76 -21.10 26.78
C GLN A 73 -11.43 -20.19 25.75
N ASP A 74 -12.77 -20.24 25.69
CA ASP A 74 -13.55 -19.40 24.79
C ASP A 74 -13.16 -17.92 24.99
N GLN A 75 -12.94 -17.20 23.89
CA GLN A 75 -12.51 -15.81 23.91
C GLN A 75 -13.69 -14.87 23.71
N MET A 76 -13.61 -13.72 24.38
CA MET A 76 -14.57 -12.64 24.15
C MET A 76 -14.21 -11.90 22.86
N THR A 77 -15.10 -11.96 21.87
CA THR A 77 -15.00 -11.18 20.63
C THR A 77 -15.14 -9.68 20.89
N SER A 78 -14.71 -8.83 19.94
CA SER A 78 -14.86 -7.37 19.99
C SER A 78 -16.31 -6.89 20.16
N ILE A 79 -17.30 -7.74 19.83
CA ILE A 79 -18.74 -7.47 20.02
C ILE A 79 -19.31 -8.04 21.33
N GLY A 80 -18.46 -8.55 22.23
CA GLY A 80 -18.85 -9.05 23.56
C GLY A 80 -19.46 -10.46 23.56
N ARG A 81 -19.22 -11.29 22.54
CA ARG A 81 -19.69 -12.69 22.48
C ARG A 81 -18.57 -13.67 22.77
N SER A 82 -18.85 -14.68 23.60
CA SER A 82 -17.90 -15.73 23.97
C SER A 82 -17.93 -16.78 22.89
N GLU A 83 -16.83 -16.95 22.17
CA GLU A 83 -16.75 -17.85 21.02
C GLU A 83 -15.58 -18.83 21.19
N SER A 84 -15.68 -19.98 20.53
CA SER A 84 -14.66 -21.03 20.63
C SER A 84 -13.30 -20.53 20.14
N HIS A 85 -12.25 -20.86 20.89
CA HIS A 85 -10.87 -20.56 20.51
C HIS A 85 -10.11 -21.84 20.22
N ILE A 86 -9.69 -21.99 18.96
CA ILE A 86 -8.99 -23.17 18.46
C ILE A 86 -7.56 -22.76 18.13
N VAL A 87 -6.59 -23.56 18.56
CA VAL A 87 -5.17 -23.33 18.29
C VAL A 87 -4.61 -24.49 17.48
N LEU A 88 -4.08 -24.20 16.30
CA LEU A 88 -3.25 -25.10 15.50
C LEU A 88 -1.79 -24.79 15.81
N LYS A 89 -1.10 -25.73 16.42
CA LYS A 89 0.32 -25.61 16.76
C LYS A 89 1.15 -26.55 15.89
N LEU A 90 2.16 -26.00 15.22
CA LEU A 90 3.17 -26.73 14.47
C LEU A 90 4.45 -26.80 15.29
N ASP A 91 4.87 -28.00 15.67
CA ASP A 91 6.07 -28.26 16.47
C ASP A 91 6.95 -29.31 15.82
N GLU A 92 8.25 -29.30 16.13
CA GLU A 92 9.18 -30.35 15.70
C GLU A 92 8.84 -31.67 16.42
N ALA A 93 8.84 -32.78 15.68
CA ALA A 93 8.68 -34.09 16.26
C ALA A 93 9.83 -34.36 17.22
N VAL A 94 9.52 -34.47 18.52
CA VAL A 94 10.47 -34.97 19.51
C VAL A 94 10.69 -36.44 19.21
N LEU A 95 11.87 -36.78 18.69
CA LEU A 95 12.30 -38.17 18.64
C LEU A 95 12.56 -38.59 20.09
N ASP A 96 11.65 -39.37 20.66
CA ASP A 96 11.86 -39.98 21.96
C ASP A 96 13.06 -40.94 21.87
N GLU A 97 14.26 -40.45 22.19
CA GLU A 97 15.51 -41.23 22.20
C GLU A 97 15.42 -42.44 23.15
N SER A 98 14.43 -42.45 24.05
CA SER A 98 14.16 -43.54 24.99
C SER A 98 13.70 -44.84 24.30
N GLU A 99 13.06 -44.80 23.12
CA GLU A 99 12.67 -46.02 22.38
C GLU A 99 13.81 -46.58 21.51
N ALA A 100 14.74 -45.75 21.05
CA ALA A 100 15.87 -46.17 20.23
C ALA A 100 16.89 -47.04 21.00
N SER A 101 16.94 -46.91 22.33
CA SER A 101 17.85 -47.67 23.19
C SER A 101 17.41 -49.14 23.43
N ASN A 102 16.14 -49.48 23.19
CA ASN A 102 15.61 -50.84 23.44
C ASN A 102 15.60 -51.76 22.20
N VAL A 103 15.90 -51.26 21.00
CA VAL A 103 15.85 -52.06 19.75
C VAL A 103 17.24 -52.51 19.28
N ALA A 104 18.33 -52.03 19.88
CA ALA A 104 19.69 -52.45 19.54
C ALA A 104 20.10 -53.84 20.10
N GLY A 105 19.20 -54.55 20.79
CA GLY A 105 19.49 -55.82 21.48
C GLY A 105 19.25 -57.11 20.68
N GLU A 106 18.40 -57.12 19.65
CA GLU A 106 18.03 -58.37 18.97
C GLU A 106 17.76 -58.16 17.47
N GLN A 107 18.81 -58.28 16.64
CA GLN A 107 18.67 -58.78 15.27
C GLN A 107 20.04 -59.12 14.67
N SER A 108 20.55 -60.29 15.08
CA SER A 108 21.62 -61.01 14.41
C SER A 108 21.01 -62.18 13.65
N LYS A 109 21.31 -62.27 12.35
CA LYS A 109 21.11 -63.41 11.43
C LYS A 109 19.69 -63.64 10.89
N ASN A 110 19.43 -63.17 9.67
CA ASN A 110 19.07 -64.06 8.56
C ASN A 110 19.16 -63.33 7.21
N SER A 111 20.20 -63.67 6.44
CA SER A 111 20.36 -63.27 5.05
C SER A 111 19.66 -64.28 4.14
N LEU A 112 18.64 -63.86 3.41
CA LEU A 112 18.10 -64.58 2.26
C LEU A 112 18.04 -63.63 1.05
N LEU A 113 18.67 -64.09 -0.03
CA LEU A 113 18.82 -63.41 -1.33
C LEU A 113 17.46 -63.12 -1.99
N PRO A 114 17.27 -61.98 -2.68
CA PRO A 114 16.06 -61.74 -3.44
C PRO A 114 16.14 -62.34 -4.85
N HIS A 115 15.12 -63.11 -5.23
CA HIS A 115 14.84 -63.51 -6.61
C HIS A 115 14.42 -62.31 -7.47
N ALA A 116 15.00 -62.20 -8.66
CA ALA A 116 14.67 -61.21 -9.67
C ALA A 116 13.23 -61.41 -10.19
N ARG A 117 12.39 -60.38 -10.05
CA ARG A 117 11.08 -60.29 -10.71
C ARG A 117 11.21 -59.59 -12.07
N PRO A 118 10.41 -59.96 -13.09
CA PRO A 118 10.41 -59.30 -14.39
C PRO A 118 9.82 -57.89 -14.28
N LYS A 119 10.42 -56.92 -14.99
CA LYS A 119 9.99 -55.53 -15.05
C LYS A 119 8.61 -55.41 -15.72
N PRO A 120 7.64 -54.66 -15.16
CA PRO A 120 6.46 -54.26 -15.90
C PRO A 120 6.83 -53.18 -16.92
N ALA A 121 6.32 -53.31 -18.15
CA ALA A 121 6.45 -52.30 -19.19
C ALA A 121 5.52 -51.12 -18.87
N HIS A 122 6.08 -49.91 -18.77
CA HIS A 122 5.30 -48.69 -18.58
C HIS A 122 4.61 -48.30 -19.89
N ARG A 123 3.29 -48.13 -19.84
CA ARG A 123 2.45 -47.56 -20.89
C ARG A 123 1.77 -46.33 -20.30
N ALA A 124 1.87 -45.20 -20.99
CA ALA A 124 1.13 -43.98 -20.64
C ALA A 124 0.03 -43.77 -21.68
N MET A 125 -1.15 -43.35 -21.22
CA MET A 125 -2.32 -43.02 -22.03
C MET A 125 -2.48 -41.50 -22.03
N LEU A 126 -2.55 -40.90 -23.22
CA LEU A 126 -2.79 -39.47 -23.40
C LEU A 126 -4.30 -39.17 -23.29
N ASP A 127 -4.66 -37.89 -23.12
CA ASP A 127 -6.05 -37.44 -22.91
C ASP A 127 -6.99 -37.74 -24.10
N ASP A 128 -6.43 -38.08 -25.27
CA ASP A 128 -7.18 -38.54 -26.45
C ASP A 128 -7.37 -40.07 -26.52
N GLY A 129 -6.87 -40.81 -25.51
CA GLY A 129 -6.96 -42.27 -25.43
C GLY A 129 -5.80 -43.02 -26.09
N THR A 130 -4.80 -42.33 -26.64
CA THR A 130 -3.65 -42.97 -27.32
C THR A 130 -2.63 -43.50 -26.30
N ILE A 131 -2.21 -44.77 -26.46
CA ILE A 131 -1.20 -45.40 -25.59
C ILE A 131 0.16 -45.42 -26.29
N VAL A 132 1.15 -44.73 -25.72
CA VAL A 132 2.51 -44.60 -26.30
C VAL A 132 3.52 -45.41 -25.48
N SER A 133 4.38 -46.19 -26.15
CA SER A 133 5.27 -47.17 -25.50
C SER A 133 6.76 -46.85 -25.52
N GLU A 134 7.23 -45.72 -26.05
CA GLU A 134 8.64 -45.29 -25.93
C GLU A 134 8.80 -43.82 -26.34
N LEU A 135 9.31 -42.97 -25.43
CA LEU A 135 9.64 -41.57 -25.71
C LEU A 135 11.14 -41.44 -25.98
N LYS A 136 11.52 -41.15 -27.23
CA LYS A 136 12.83 -40.58 -27.55
C LYS A 136 12.65 -39.12 -27.97
N GLU A 137 13.30 -38.25 -27.20
CA GLU A 137 13.79 -36.91 -27.53
C GLU A 137 12.85 -35.95 -28.28
N ALA A 138 12.23 -35.05 -27.51
CA ALA A 138 11.87 -33.72 -27.98
C ALA A 138 12.12 -32.69 -26.86
N LYS A 139 13.01 -31.73 -27.14
CA LYS A 139 13.20 -30.49 -26.38
C LYS A 139 12.30 -29.42 -27.01
N SER A 140 11.29 -28.92 -26.29
CA SER A 140 10.73 -27.57 -26.50
C SER A 140 9.68 -27.22 -25.44
N GLU A 141 9.89 -26.10 -24.75
CA GLU A 141 8.90 -25.11 -24.26
C GLU A 141 7.63 -25.53 -23.48
N GLU A 142 7.43 -26.78 -23.06
CA GLU A 142 6.17 -27.23 -22.42
C GLU A 142 6.08 -27.16 -20.88
N ASN A 143 7.00 -26.48 -20.18
CA ASN A 143 6.96 -26.45 -18.71
C ASN A 143 6.25 -25.22 -18.13
N LEU A 144 5.15 -24.74 -18.72
CA LEU A 144 4.35 -23.65 -18.13
C LEU A 144 2.94 -24.13 -17.84
N ARG A 145 2.62 -24.34 -16.56
CA ARG A 145 1.26 -24.64 -16.13
C ARG A 145 0.51 -23.33 -15.91
N ARG A 146 -0.58 -23.16 -16.66
CA ARG A 146 -1.51 -22.05 -16.54
C ARG A 146 -2.53 -22.37 -15.44
N ILE A 147 -2.52 -21.60 -14.35
CA ILE A 147 -3.55 -21.68 -13.30
C ILE A 147 -4.50 -20.52 -13.54
N ASP A 148 -5.71 -20.85 -14.02
CA ASP A 148 -6.79 -19.89 -14.23
C ASP A 148 -7.53 -19.65 -12.90
N TYR A 149 -7.49 -18.41 -12.41
CA TYR A 149 -8.28 -17.98 -11.26
C TYR A 149 -9.66 -17.48 -11.72
N HIS A 150 -10.64 -17.53 -10.82
CA HIS A 150 -12.02 -17.08 -11.09
C HIS A 150 -12.16 -15.59 -11.42
N ASP A 151 -11.10 -14.78 -11.23
CA ASP A 151 -11.04 -13.36 -11.58
C ASP A 151 -10.53 -13.10 -13.01
N GLY A 152 -10.22 -14.15 -13.78
CA GLY A 152 -9.75 -14.04 -15.16
C GLY A 152 -8.26 -13.76 -15.29
N ILE A 153 -7.50 -13.79 -14.19
CA ILE A 153 -6.04 -13.70 -14.20
C ILE A 153 -5.48 -15.13 -14.28
N ALA A 154 -4.57 -15.35 -15.22
CA ALA A 154 -3.87 -16.63 -15.38
C ALA A 154 -2.43 -16.48 -14.89
N HIS A 155 -2.05 -17.22 -13.84
CA HIS A 155 -0.64 -17.32 -13.46
C HIS A 155 0.03 -18.40 -14.31
N LEU A 156 1.11 -18.03 -14.99
CA LEU A 156 2.01 -18.96 -15.66
C LEU A 156 3.11 -19.34 -14.66
N THR A 157 3.07 -20.57 -14.16
CA THR A 157 4.12 -21.10 -13.29
C THR A 157 4.98 -22.05 -14.10
N ALA A 158 6.29 -21.79 -14.15
CA ALA A 158 7.23 -22.70 -14.75
C ALA A 158 7.33 -23.96 -13.87
N ASP A 159 7.09 -25.15 -14.42
CA ASP A 159 7.21 -26.45 -13.72
C ASP A 159 8.65 -26.79 -13.26
N GLY A 160 9.55 -25.80 -13.31
CA GLY A 160 10.89 -25.84 -12.76
C GLY A 160 11.09 -24.97 -11.51
N GLN A 161 10.03 -24.48 -10.86
CA GLN A 161 10.21 -23.87 -9.54
C GLN A 161 10.74 -24.93 -8.59
N VAL A 162 12.01 -24.78 -8.21
CA VAL A 162 12.61 -25.48 -7.08
C VAL A 162 11.67 -25.23 -5.91
N GLU A 163 10.87 -26.23 -5.50
CA GLU A 163 10.05 -26.13 -4.29
C GLU A 163 11.04 -25.74 -3.17
N GLU A 164 10.95 -24.51 -2.68
CA GLU A 164 11.78 -24.05 -1.58
C GLU A 164 11.54 -25.00 -0.40
N ALA A 165 12.65 -25.40 0.24
CA ALA A 165 12.56 -26.30 1.37
C ALA A 165 11.80 -25.59 2.50
N GLY A 166 10.76 -26.23 3.02
CA GLY A 166 9.90 -25.59 4.01
C GLY A 166 8.70 -26.44 4.41
N THR A 167 7.94 -25.92 5.38
CA THR A 167 6.65 -26.47 5.78
C THR A 167 5.54 -25.71 5.08
N PHE A 168 4.61 -26.41 4.44
CA PHE A 168 3.43 -25.82 3.81
C PHE A 168 2.18 -26.23 4.57
N LEU A 169 1.46 -25.27 5.12
CA LEU A 169 0.19 -25.49 5.80
C LEU A 169 -0.93 -24.85 4.99
N THR A 170 -1.94 -25.63 4.62
CA THR A 170 -3.17 -25.11 4.01
C THR A 170 -4.32 -25.24 5.00
N VAL A 171 -5.06 -24.16 5.25
CA VAL A 171 -6.19 -24.16 6.18
C VAL A 171 -7.42 -23.59 5.51
N LYS A 172 -8.49 -24.38 5.49
CA LYS A 172 -9.83 -23.97 5.08
C LYS A 172 -10.61 -23.51 6.31
N ILE A 173 -11.10 -22.28 6.27
CA ILE A 173 -11.80 -21.64 7.39
C ILE A 173 -13.12 -20.99 6.94
N PRO A 174 -14.11 -20.81 7.83
CA PRO A 174 -15.26 -19.97 7.55
C PRO A 174 -14.82 -18.53 7.24
N GLU A 175 -15.51 -17.84 6.30
CA GLU A 175 -15.24 -16.42 6.03
C GLU A 175 -15.28 -15.56 7.30
N LYS A 176 -16.26 -15.79 8.18
CA LYS A 176 -16.43 -15.03 9.42
C LYS A 176 -15.64 -15.66 10.55
N THR A 177 -14.36 -15.35 10.68
CA THR A 177 -13.46 -15.99 11.65
C THR A 177 -12.45 -14.95 12.13
N ASN A 178 -12.18 -14.89 13.44
CA ASN A 178 -11.03 -14.15 13.94
C ASN A 178 -9.78 -14.99 13.68
N LEU A 179 -8.73 -14.40 13.12
CA LEU A 179 -7.56 -15.14 12.65
C LEU A 179 -6.30 -14.58 13.27
N ILE A 180 -5.57 -15.41 14.01
CA ILE A 180 -4.26 -15.09 14.55
C ILE A 180 -3.24 -16.02 13.91
N CYS A 181 -2.22 -15.50 13.25
CA CYS A 181 -1.15 -16.28 12.63
C CYS A 181 0.19 -15.75 13.09
N GLU A 182 1.01 -16.60 13.70
CA GLU A 182 2.31 -16.23 14.25
C GLU A 182 3.38 -17.19 13.72
N LEU A 183 4.24 -16.67 12.84
CA LEU A 183 5.34 -17.39 12.18
C LEU A 183 6.71 -16.76 12.56
N PRO A 184 7.17 -16.94 13.81
CA PRO A 184 8.38 -16.28 14.32
C PRO A 184 9.69 -16.73 13.67
N ASN A 185 9.70 -17.89 13.00
CA ASN A 185 10.87 -18.39 12.27
C ASN A 185 10.75 -18.15 10.75
N GLY A 186 9.86 -17.24 10.35
CA GLY A 186 9.63 -16.85 8.97
C GLY A 186 8.71 -17.79 8.19
N GLY A 187 8.65 -17.53 6.88
CA GLY A 187 7.70 -18.07 5.93
C GLY A 187 6.59 -17.08 5.57
N SER A 188 5.82 -17.40 4.54
CA SER A 188 4.84 -16.48 3.95
C SER A 188 3.42 -16.82 4.41
N ILE A 189 2.58 -15.80 4.56
CA ILE A 189 1.15 -15.96 4.84
C ILE A 189 0.38 -15.53 3.61
N THR A 190 -0.45 -16.41 3.05
CA THR A 190 -1.32 -16.10 1.92
C THR A 190 -2.78 -16.34 2.30
N ILE A 191 -3.64 -15.33 2.17
CA ILE A 191 -5.09 -15.43 2.37
C ILE A 191 -5.75 -15.19 1.01
N ALA A 192 -6.11 -16.28 0.32
CA ALA A 192 -6.63 -16.22 -1.05
C ALA A 192 -8.09 -15.71 -1.14
N GLY A 193 -8.81 -15.76 -0.02
CA GLY A 193 -10.22 -15.39 0.08
C GLY A 193 -10.47 -14.15 0.93
N LYS A 194 -11.71 -14.04 1.39
CA LYS A 194 -12.17 -12.95 2.26
C LYS A 194 -12.29 -13.45 3.69
N VAL A 195 -11.65 -12.77 4.63
CA VAL A 195 -11.80 -13.00 6.07
C VAL A 195 -12.51 -11.81 6.71
N GLU A 196 -13.57 -12.06 7.46
CA GLU A 196 -14.32 -11.11 8.28
C GLU A 196 -14.19 -11.46 9.77
N GLY A 197 -13.41 -10.70 10.51
CA GLY A 197 -13.13 -10.90 11.93
C GLY A 197 -11.94 -10.07 12.37
N ASP A 198 -11.57 -10.13 13.64
CA ASP A 198 -10.34 -9.50 14.10
C ASP A 198 -9.14 -10.35 13.63
N VAL A 199 -8.16 -9.71 13.02
CA VAL A 199 -7.06 -10.40 12.32
C VAL A 199 -5.73 -9.91 12.84
N LYS A 200 -4.86 -10.84 13.26
CA LYS A 200 -3.47 -10.59 13.61
C LYS A 200 -2.57 -11.51 12.81
N LEU A 201 -1.75 -10.96 11.91
CA LEU A 201 -0.82 -11.72 11.08
C LEU A 201 0.60 -11.27 11.37
N TYR A 202 1.47 -12.21 11.73
CA TYR A 202 2.88 -11.95 12.01
C TYR A 202 3.76 -13.01 11.34
N THR A 203 4.80 -12.54 10.65
CA THR A 203 5.93 -13.38 10.22
C THR A 203 7.25 -12.64 10.41
N ALA A 204 8.28 -13.32 10.92
CA ALA A 204 9.58 -12.69 11.12
C ALA A 204 10.32 -12.40 9.79
N ASP A 205 10.07 -13.23 8.77
CA ASP A 205 10.66 -13.06 7.44
C ASP A 205 9.78 -13.76 6.41
N GLY A 206 9.18 -13.01 5.51
CA GLY A 206 8.32 -13.52 4.45
C GLY A 206 7.15 -12.62 4.13
N ASP A 207 6.58 -12.84 2.95
CA ASP A 207 5.47 -12.03 2.44
C ASP A 207 4.15 -12.35 3.16
N ILE A 208 3.34 -11.31 3.37
CA ILE A 208 1.94 -11.43 3.77
C ILE A 208 1.07 -10.94 2.61
N ILE A 209 0.40 -11.88 1.95
CA ILE A 209 -0.42 -11.64 0.76
C ILE A 209 -1.86 -11.92 1.14
N VAL A 210 -2.71 -10.91 1.06
CA VAL A 210 -4.13 -11.04 1.42
C VAL A 210 -5.00 -10.52 0.31
N LYS A 211 -6.07 -11.23 -0.02
CA LYS A 211 -7.06 -10.73 -0.97
C LYS A 211 -7.93 -9.68 -0.29
N LYS A 212 -8.62 -10.04 0.78
CA LYS A 212 -9.54 -9.14 1.48
C LYS A 212 -9.65 -9.44 2.96
N LEU A 213 -9.45 -8.43 3.80
CA LEU A 213 -9.65 -8.51 5.24
C LEU A 213 -10.66 -7.46 5.71
N ARG A 214 -11.58 -7.85 6.60
CA ARG A 214 -12.52 -6.95 7.26
C ARG A 214 -12.60 -7.25 8.74
N GLY A 215 -12.55 -6.26 9.63
CA GLY A 215 -12.59 -6.51 11.07
C GLY A 215 -12.85 -5.26 11.90
N HIS A 216 -12.88 -5.40 13.23
CA HIS A 216 -12.77 -4.22 14.09
C HIS A 216 -11.29 -3.85 14.25
N GLU A 217 -10.45 -4.84 14.52
CA GLU A 217 -8.99 -4.68 14.61
C GLU A 217 -8.28 -5.59 13.61
N ILE A 218 -7.43 -4.99 12.77
CA ILE A 218 -6.53 -5.71 11.87
C ILE A 218 -5.10 -5.25 12.16
N ASP A 219 -4.23 -6.20 12.51
CA ASP A 219 -2.82 -5.99 12.80
C ASP A 219 -1.98 -6.92 11.91
N VAL A 220 -1.15 -6.36 11.05
CA VAL A 220 -0.33 -7.12 10.09
C VAL A 220 1.11 -6.64 10.17
N GLU A 221 2.01 -7.58 10.48
CA GLU A 221 3.41 -7.28 10.76
C GLU A 221 4.34 -8.28 10.05
N THR A 222 5.36 -7.77 9.36
CA THR A 222 6.47 -8.59 8.83
C THR A 222 7.82 -7.91 8.95
N ASP A 223 8.76 -8.56 9.64
CA ASP A 223 10.07 -7.97 9.99
C ASP A 223 11.13 -8.12 8.88
N GLY A 224 10.85 -8.89 7.83
CA GLY A 224 11.80 -9.13 6.75
C GLY A 224 12.00 -7.88 5.87
N SER A 225 13.26 -7.48 5.66
CA SER A 225 13.64 -6.31 4.84
C SER A 225 13.22 -6.43 3.37
N GLY A 226 13.16 -7.67 2.87
CA GLY A 226 12.70 -8.02 1.53
C GLY A 226 11.20 -8.36 1.46
N SER A 227 10.51 -8.42 2.60
CA SER A 227 9.12 -8.86 2.66
C SER A 227 8.14 -7.82 2.16
N ILE A 228 6.99 -8.25 1.67
CA ILE A 228 5.87 -7.37 1.31
C ILE A 228 4.61 -7.71 2.09
N ILE A 229 3.89 -6.68 2.53
CA ILE A 229 2.46 -6.76 2.83
C ILE A 229 1.70 -6.34 1.58
N TYR A 230 1.04 -7.29 0.92
CA TYR A 230 0.24 -7.07 -0.28
C TYR A 230 -1.24 -7.32 -0.03
N ALA A 231 -2.06 -6.29 -0.16
CA ALA A 231 -3.51 -6.38 -0.13
C ALA A 231 -4.10 -6.18 -1.54
N ALA A 232 -4.52 -7.27 -2.16
CA ALA A 232 -4.96 -7.29 -3.56
C ALA A 232 -6.28 -6.53 -3.80
N ASP A 233 -7.24 -6.62 -2.87
CA ASP A 233 -8.51 -5.91 -2.97
C ASP A 233 -8.68 -4.85 -1.87
N VAL A 234 -9.05 -5.25 -0.65
CA VAL A 234 -9.48 -4.31 0.40
C VAL A 234 -9.01 -4.73 1.78
N LEU A 235 -8.46 -3.79 2.54
CA LEU A 235 -8.33 -3.85 3.99
C LEU A 235 -9.37 -2.91 4.61
N GLU A 236 -10.26 -3.43 5.44
CA GLU A 236 -11.34 -2.64 6.04
C GLU A 236 -11.38 -2.87 7.57
N ALA A 237 -11.02 -1.87 8.37
CA ALA A 237 -11.05 -2.02 9.83
C ALA A 237 -11.39 -0.75 10.57
N GLN A 238 -11.99 -0.86 11.75
CA GLN A 238 -12.08 0.30 12.65
C GLN A 238 -10.67 0.77 13.07
N LYS A 239 -9.78 -0.17 13.39
CA LYS A 239 -8.38 0.07 13.68
C LYS A 239 -7.51 -0.85 12.81
N LEU A 240 -6.67 -0.25 11.97
CA LEU A 240 -5.75 -0.94 11.08
C LEU A 240 -4.31 -0.58 11.43
N THR A 241 -3.48 -1.57 11.72
CA THR A 241 -2.04 -1.41 11.92
C THR A 241 -1.29 -2.26 10.91
N LEU A 242 -0.44 -1.64 10.10
CA LEU A 242 0.45 -2.31 9.14
C LEU A 242 1.90 -1.96 9.47
N ARG A 243 2.73 -2.96 9.74
CA ARG A 243 4.13 -2.77 10.09
C ARG A 243 5.03 -3.64 9.24
N THR A 244 6.06 -3.06 8.66
CA THR A 244 7.07 -3.86 7.97
C THR A 244 8.44 -3.21 7.94
N SER A 245 9.49 -3.99 7.77
CA SER A 245 10.80 -3.48 7.33
C SER A 245 10.95 -3.47 5.81
N GLY A 246 10.04 -4.12 5.09
CA GLY A 246 10.03 -4.23 3.64
C GLY A 246 9.09 -3.22 3.00
N ARG A 247 8.04 -3.71 2.34
CA ARG A 247 7.17 -2.90 1.47
C ARG A 247 5.69 -3.13 1.78
N ILE A 248 4.85 -2.12 1.54
CA ILE A 248 3.39 -2.21 1.63
C ILE A 248 2.77 -1.82 0.30
N ARG A 249 1.94 -2.70 -0.25
CA ARG A 249 1.10 -2.42 -1.41
C ARG A 249 -0.35 -2.74 -1.07
N ALA A 250 -1.24 -1.78 -1.24
CA ALA A 250 -2.68 -1.99 -1.06
C ALA A 250 -3.48 -1.32 -2.17
N LYS A 251 -4.44 -2.04 -2.75
CA LYS A 251 -5.38 -1.45 -3.70
C LYS A 251 -6.33 -0.49 -2.98
N GLN A 252 -6.98 -0.94 -1.91
CA GLN A 252 -7.88 -0.12 -1.13
C GLN A 252 -7.70 -0.35 0.37
N ILE A 253 -7.66 0.74 1.12
CA ILE A 253 -7.71 0.73 2.58
C ILE A 253 -8.91 1.58 3.03
N HIS A 254 -9.72 1.04 3.92
CA HIS A 254 -10.82 1.74 4.58
C HIS A 254 -10.69 1.56 6.09
N GLY A 255 -10.73 2.65 6.83
CA GLY A 255 -10.78 2.53 8.28
C GLY A 255 -11.07 3.83 9.00
N ASN A 256 -11.12 3.76 10.32
CA ASN A 256 -11.26 4.93 11.18
C ASN A 256 -9.88 5.36 11.69
N GLN A 257 -9.15 4.46 12.34
CA GLN A 257 -7.77 4.68 12.79
C GLN A 257 -6.82 3.79 11.99
N ILE A 258 -5.95 4.41 11.19
CA ILE A 258 -5.02 3.69 10.32
C ILE A 258 -3.59 4.09 10.68
N ASP A 259 -2.73 3.11 10.93
CA ASP A 259 -1.33 3.30 11.28
C ASP A 259 -0.46 2.40 10.39
N ILE A 260 0.29 3.00 9.47
CA ILE A 260 1.12 2.31 8.49
C ILE A 260 2.55 2.73 8.75
N ARG A 261 3.42 1.78 9.10
CA ARG A 261 4.81 2.07 9.46
C ARG A 261 5.77 1.18 8.70
N ILE A 262 6.75 1.81 8.07
CA ILE A 262 7.92 1.11 7.51
C ILE A 262 9.15 1.51 8.31
N ASN A 263 9.73 0.54 9.02
CA ASN A 263 10.96 0.73 9.79
C ASN A 263 12.12 0.03 9.08
N SER A 264 12.92 0.79 8.35
CA SER A 264 14.11 0.24 7.69
C SER A 264 15.25 0.13 8.68
N SER A 265 15.54 -1.09 9.15
CA SER A 265 16.78 -1.33 9.90
C SER A 265 17.99 -1.24 8.95
N ALA A 266 19.07 -0.60 9.40
CA ALA A 266 20.21 -0.14 8.58
C ALA A 266 21.10 -1.23 7.95
N LYS A 267 20.63 -2.48 7.84
CA LYS A 267 21.39 -3.52 7.15
C LYS A 267 21.23 -3.29 5.64
N ARG A 268 22.23 -2.61 5.04
CA ARG A 268 22.41 -2.45 3.59
C ARG A 268 22.22 -3.79 2.89
N GLN A 269 21.01 -4.05 2.41
CA GLN A 269 20.75 -5.03 1.38
C GLN A 269 20.33 -4.24 0.14
N GLU A 270 21.21 -4.23 -0.85
CA GLU A 270 21.00 -3.65 -2.17
C GLU A 270 20.11 -4.55 -3.06
N GLU A 271 19.62 -5.68 -2.53
CA GLU A 271 18.79 -6.60 -3.31
C GLU A 271 17.36 -6.09 -3.38
N SER A 272 17.11 -5.50 -4.54
CA SER A 272 15.86 -4.93 -5.01
C SER A 272 14.67 -5.86 -4.80
N VAL A 273 13.71 -5.43 -3.98
CA VAL A 273 12.32 -5.90 -4.10
C VAL A 273 11.77 -5.30 -5.41
N THR A 274 12.15 -5.89 -6.54
CA THR A 274 11.76 -5.47 -7.90
C THR A 274 10.44 -6.07 -8.35
N LYS A 275 9.85 -6.99 -7.57
CA LYS A 275 8.61 -7.64 -7.95
C LYS A 275 7.45 -6.66 -7.82
N LEU A 276 7.04 -6.13 -8.96
CA LEU A 276 5.77 -5.43 -9.11
C LEU A 276 4.65 -6.50 -9.13
N TRP A 277 3.64 -6.33 -8.29
CA TRP A 277 2.58 -7.34 -8.12
C TRP A 277 1.44 -7.18 -9.11
N GLU A 278 1.23 -5.97 -9.63
CA GLU A 278 0.18 -5.65 -10.59
C GLU A 278 0.62 -4.50 -11.49
N SER A 279 -0.12 -4.23 -12.57
CA SER A 279 0.23 -3.16 -13.52
C SER A 279 0.22 -1.76 -12.91
N ASP A 280 -0.50 -1.59 -11.79
CA ASP A 280 -0.72 -0.33 -11.09
C ASP A 280 0.33 -0.01 -10.02
N ASP A 281 1.11 -1.04 -9.67
CA ASP A 281 2.19 -1.03 -8.71
C ASP A 281 3.41 -0.29 -9.28
N GLU A 282 3.78 0.82 -8.65
CA GLU A 282 4.95 1.60 -9.08
C GLU A 282 6.22 1.31 -8.26
N GLY A 283 6.22 0.32 -7.37
CA GLY A 283 7.43 -0.03 -6.60
C GLY A 283 7.77 0.96 -5.48
N SER A 284 6.81 1.77 -5.03
CA SER A 284 6.97 2.65 -3.85
C SER A 284 7.01 1.83 -2.56
N LEU A 285 7.74 2.27 -1.51
CA LEU A 285 7.80 1.54 -0.24
C LEU A 285 6.40 1.39 0.39
N VAL A 286 5.60 2.46 0.37
CA VAL A 286 4.15 2.43 0.59
C VAL A 286 3.48 2.83 -0.72
N ASP A 287 2.67 1.96 -1.31
CA ASP A 287 1.88 2.24 -2.51
C ASP A 287 0.41 1.92 -2.29
N ILE A 288 -0.43 2.94 -2.13
CA ILE A 288 -1.87 2.81 -1.86
C ILE A 288 -2.67 3.45 -3.00
N SER A 289 -3.58 2.70 -3.63
CA SER A 289 -4.39 3.29 -4.71
C SER A 289 -5.53 4.14 -4.19
N SER A 290 -6.20 3.71 -3.13
CA SER A 290 -7.29 4.48 -2.52
C SER A 290 -7.36 4.27 -1.01
N LEU A 291 -7.35 5.37 -0.27
CA LEU A 291 -7.39 5.39 1.20
C LEU A 291 -8.65 6.13 1.66
N TYR A 292 -9.50 5.47 2.43
CA TYR A 292 -10.72 6.06 2.98
C TYR A 292 -10.64 6.08 4.49
N VAL A 293 -10.61 7.28 5.07
CA VAL A 293 -10.68 7.52 6.51
C VAL A 293 -12.11 7.92 6.84
N SER A 294 -12.71 7.19 7.79
CA SER A 294 -14.10 7.37 8.21
C SER A 294 -14.17 7.85 9.67
N GLY A 295 -15.26 8.54 10.02
CA GLY A 295 -15.46 9.04 11.38
C GLY A 295 -14.47 10.15 11.77
N ASN A 296 -14.10 10.17 13.04
CA ASN A 296 -13.22 11.19 13.62
C ASN A 296 -11.76 10.74 13.73
N GLY A 297 -11.40 9.64 13.08
CA GLY A 297 -10.04 9.13 13.08
C GLY A 297 -9.16 9.77 12.03
N GLY A 298 -8.06 9.11 11.73
CA GLY A 298 -6.99 9.61 10.87
C GLY A 298 -6.14 8.46 10.36
N ALA A 299 -5.43 8.70 9.27
CA ALA A 299 -4.39 7.80 8.80
C ALA A 299 -3.00 8.40 9.09
N ASN A 300 -2.15 7.65 9.76
CA ASN A 300 -0.73 7.95 9.90
C ASN A 300 0.08 6.99 9.01
N VAL A 301 0.91 7.53 8.13
CA VAL A 301 1.77 6.75 7.22
C VAL A 301 3.21 7.22 7.39
N SER A 302 4.05 6.39 8.02
CA SER A 302 5.45 6.73 8.28
C SER A 302 6.43 5.78 7.62
N VAL A 303 7.51 6.34 7.08
CA VAL A 303 8.66 5.59 6.54
C VAL A 303 9.94 6.15 7.15
N VAL A 304 10.56 5.37 8.04
CA VAL A 304 11.72 5.81 8.81
C VAL A 304 12.90 4.87 8.59
N GLY A 305 14.08 5.46 8.37
CA GLY A 305 15.36 4.76 8.42
C GLY A 305 16.18 4.91 7.14
N PRO A 306 17.48 4.57 7.17
CA PRO A 306 18.42 4.78 6.06
C PRO A 306 18.10 3.85 4.90
N ARG A 307 17.19 4.29 4.03
CA ARG A 307 16.76 3.54 2.85
C ARG A 307 16.76 4.44 1.63
N ARG A 308 17.12 3.84 0.51
CA ARG A 308 17.01 4.47 -0.80
C ARG A 308 15.85 3.83 -1.55
N PRO A 309 14.67 4.47 -1.62
CA PRO A 309 13.56 3.92 -2.37
C PRO A 309 13.95 3.79 -3.85
N GLN A 310 13.45 2.73 -4.51
CA GLN A 310 13.68 2.55 -5.95
C GLN A 310 13.00 3.68 -6.74
N ARG A 311 11.71 3.94 -6.43
CA ARG A 311 10.93 5.05 -7.02
C ARG A 311 10.47 6.08 -6.00
N ARG A 312 9.66 5.69 -5.00
CA ARG A 312 9.14 6.62 -3.98
C ARG A 312 9.14 5.97 -2.61
N ALA A 313 9.13 6.79 -1.57
CA ALA A 313 8.87 6.31 -0.22
C ALA A 313 7.37 6.07 -0.02
N ILE A 314 6.56 7.09 -0.27
CA ILE A 314 5.11 7.04 -0.09
C ILE A 314 4.43 7.49 -1.37
N ARG A 315 3.49 6.68 -1.86
CA ARG A 315 2.57 7.02 -2.93
C ARG A 315 1.16 6.66 -2.54
N ILE A 316 0.28 7.65 -2.50
CA ILE A 316 -1.15 7.47 -2.23
C ILE A 316 -1.90 8.17 -3.36
N LYS A 317 -2.54 7.43 -4.26
CA LYS A 317 -3.09 8.04 -5.50
C LYS A 317 -4.34 8.88 -5.27
N SER A 318 -5.10 8.52 -4.24
CA SER A 318 -6.32 9.20 -3.82
C SER A 318 -6.55 8.88 -2.35
N HIS A 319 -6.95 9.88 -1.58
CA HIS A 319 -7.44 9.65 -0.23
C HIS A 319 -8.62 10.55 0.12
N HIS A 320 -9.45 10.06 1.02
CA HIS A 320 -10.61 10.75 1.57
C HIS A 320 -10.50 10.79 3.10
N GLY A 321 -10.56 11.99 3.66
CA GLY A 321 -10.40 12.23 5.11
C GLY A 321 -8.95 12.52 5.54
N PRO A 322 -8.71 12.71 6.86
CA PRO A 322 -7.45 13.21 7.37
C PRO A 322 -6.30 12.22 7.22
N ILE A 323 -5.19 12.67 6.63
CA ILE A 323 -3.94 11.90 6.56
C ILE A 323 -2.75 12.69 7.11
N ARG A 324 -1.86 12.00 7.81
CA ARG A 324 -0.53 12.46 8.17
C ARG A 324 0.49 11.51 7.57
N THR A 325 1.48 12.06 6.87
CA THR A 325 2.59 11.30 6.30
C THR A 325 3.92 11.82 6.82
N GLU A 326 4.77 10.92 7.27
CA GLU A 326 6.07 11.25 7.83
C GLU A 326 7.16 10.43 7.13
N THR A 327 8.23 11.08 6.71
CA THR A 327 9.40 10.36 6.21
C THR A 327 10.65 10.93 6.83
N SER A 328 11.55 10.07 7.31
CA SER A 328 12.84 10.52 7.82
C SER A 328 14.00 9.59 7.50
N ASN A 329 15.21 10.18 7.37
CA ASN A 329 16.44 9.46 7.08
C ASN A 329 16.47 8.74 5.72
N LEU A 330 15.75 9.25 4.71
CA LEU A 330 15.68 8.64 3.38
C LEU A 330 16.63 9.29 2.38
N SER A 331 17.17 8.49 1.46
CA SER A 331 17.96 8.98 0.33
C SER A 331 17.07 9.30 -0.87
N VAL A 332 17.59 10.14 -1.79
CA VAL A 332 16.94 10.43 -3.08
C VAL A 332 16.66 9.12 -3.84
N PRO A 333 15.47 8.97 -4.47
CA PRO A 333 15.16 7.80 -5.27
C PRO A 333 16.22 7.44 -6.32
N ILE A 334 16.30 6.15 -6.64
CA ILE A 334 17.26 5.60 -7.60
C ILE A 334 16.82 5.87 -9.03
N GLU A 335 15.56 5.56 -9.33
CA GLU A 335 15.02 5.64 -10.69
C GLU A 335 14.49 7.04 -10.99
N ASP A 336 14.75 7.47 -12.23
CA ASP A 336 14.03 8.59 -12.83
C ASP A 336 12.69 8.08 -13.39
N ASN A 337 11.70 8.95 -13.45
CA ASN A 337 10.44 8.67 -14.10
C ASN A 337 10.68 8.51 -15.61
N PRO A 338 10.39 7.33 -16.20
CA PRO A 338 10.68 7.06 -17.60
C PRO A 338 9.88 7.94 -18.56
N MET A 339 8.77 8.53 -18.11
CA MET A 339 7.90 9.36 -18.94
C MET A 339 8.43 10.78 -19.14
N ASN A 340 9.04 11.38 -18.10
CA ASN A 340 9.47 12.78 -18.13
C ASN A 340 10.96 12.99 -17.78
N GLY A 341 11.68 11.92 -17.44
CA GLY A 341 13.09 11.95 -17.03
C GLY A 341 13.35 12.64 -15.69
N GLN A 342 12.32 13.01 -14.94
CA GLN A 342 12.45 13.65 -13.62
C GLN A 342 12.59 12.59 -12.54
N ILE A 343 13.38 12.89 -11.49
CA ILE A 343 13.43 12.04 -10.30
C ILE A 343 12.03 12.05 -9.65
N TYR A 344 11.53 10.88 -9.27
CA TYR A 344 10.27 10.76 -8.55
C TYR A 344 10.32 11.45 -7.17
N PRO A 345 9.22 12.05 -6.67
CA PRO A 345 9.19 12.59 -5.31
C PRO A 345 9.30 11.48 -4.25
N LEU A 346 9.80 11.79 -3.05
CA LEU A 346 9.74 10.86 -1.91
C LEU A 346 8.30 10.59 -1.51
N VAL A 347 7.49 11.65 -1.43
CA VAL A 347 6.07 11.59 -1.07
C VAL A 347 5.22 12.12 -2.22
N GLU A 348 4.32 11.29 -2.72
CA GLU A 348 3.29 11.67 -3.68
C GLU A 348 1.89 11.40 -3.09
N LEU A 349 1.13 12.48 -2.87
CA LEU A 349 -0.28 12.41 -2.51
C LEU A 349 -1.11 12.90 -3.70
N GLY A 350 -1.75 11.97 -4.41
CA GLY A 350 -2.73 12.28 -5.44
C GLY A 350 -4.14 12.38 -4.87
N GLY A 351 -4.99 13.15 -5.54
CA GLY A 351 -6.44 13.18 -5.32
C GLY A 351 -6.84 13.33 -3.85
N VAL A 352 -6.27 14.35 -3.20
CA VAL A 352 -6.53 14.68 -1.79
C VAL A 352 -7.94 15.25 -1.66
N ASN A 353 -8.80 14.55 -0.92
CA ASN A 353 -10.18 14.92 -0.62
C ASN A 353 -10.37 15.02 0.91
N GLY A 354 -9.90 16.12 1.50
CA GLY A 354 -9.76 16.29 2.95
C GLY A 354 -8.44 16.99 3.29
N ASN A 355 -8.07 17.06 4.57
CA ASN A 355 -6.78 17.62 4.96
C ASN A 355 -5.64 16.61 4.89
N CYS A 356 -4.44 17.13 4.61
CA CYS A 356 -3.20 16.36 4.67
C CYS A 356 -2.11 17.08 5.46
N GLU A 357 -1.38 16.34 6.29
CA GLU A 357 -0.14 16.76 6.93
C GLU A 357 1.01 15.94 6.33
N VAL A 358 2.07 16.61 5.86
CA VAL A 358 3.25 15.96 5.28
C VAL A 358 4.49 16.51 5.96
N SER A 359 5.27 15.66 6.64
CA SER A 359 6.58 16.01 7.18
C SER A 359 7.68 15.15 6.55
N ILE A 360 8.67 15.81 5.93
CA ILE A 360 9.85 15.17 5.37
C ILE A 360 11.08 15.75 6.07
N GLU A 361 11.79 14.90 6.82
CA GLU A 361 12.93 15.25 7.65
C GLU A 361 14.19 14.45 7.29
N ASP A 362 15.34 15.06 7.51
CA ASP A 362 16.68 14.49 7.43
C ASP A 362 16.89 13.60 6.19
N THR A 363 16.75 14.17 4.99
CA THR A 363 17.15 13.39 3.80
C THR A 363 18.66 13.22 3.83
N LEU A 364 19.12 11.97 3.80
CA LEU A 364 20.54 11.65 3.79
C LEU A 364 21.16 12.34 2.58
N HIS A 365 21.88 13.44 2.85
CA HIS A 365 22.48 14.32 1.84
C HIS A 365 23.52 13.56 1.02
N GLU A 366 23.07 12.82 0.01
CA GLU A 366 23.91 12.49 -1.11
C GLU A 366 24.21 13.81 -1.82
N LYS A 367 25.50 14.12 -2.05
CA LYS A 367 25.95 15.24 -2.87
C LYS A 367 25.54 15.06 -4.34
N LYS A 368 24.25 14.89 -4.63
CA LYS A 368 23.70 15.05 -5.97
C LYS A 368 23.69 16.55 -6.23
N GLU A 369 24.75 17.03 -6.87
CA GLU A 369 24.84 18.39 -7.38
C GLU A 369 23.55 18.75 -8.16
N ASN A 370 22.87 19.80 -7.72
CA ASN A 370 22.01 20.67 -8.52
C ASN A 370 20.98 20.01 -9.43
N LYS A 371 20.11 19.14 -8.90
CA LYS A 371 18.84 18.86 -9.58
C LYS A 371 17.69 19.56 -8.83
N ASN A 372 16.97 20.44 -9.55
CA ASN A 372 15.66 20.97 -9.18
C ASN A 372 14.66 19.81 -9.11
N TRP A 373 14.77 19.00 -8.05
CA TRP A 373 13.93 17.84 -7.82
C TRP A 373 12.86 18.18 -6.78
N ASN A 374 11.64 17.73 -7.02
CA ASN A 374 10.54 17.85 -6.07
C ASN A 374 10.56 16.65 -5.14
N THR A 375 10.87 16.87 -3.88
CA THR A 375 10.84 15.85 -2.82
C THR A 375 9.40 15.49 -2.45
N CYS A 376 8.49 16.46 -2.53
CA CYS A 376 7.07 16.29 -2.21
C CYS A 376 6.19 16.76 -3.37
N MET A 377 5.17 15.99 -3.70
CA MET A 377 4.13 16.36 -4.66
C MET A 377 2.74 16.06 -4.10
N VAL A 378 1.88 17.08 -4.06
CA VAL A 378 0.51 16.97 -3.55
C VAL A 378 -0.48 17.49 -4.60
N HIS A 379 -1.51 16.70 -4.90
CA HIS A 379 -2.64 17.08 -5.75
C HIS A 379 -3.92 17.16 -4.95
N VAL A 380 -4.43 18.37 -4.76
CA VAL A 380 -5.63 18.66 -3.97
C VAL A 380 -6.86 18.71 -4.88
N ASP A 381 -7.74 17.72 -4.75
CA ASP A 381 -9.02 17.69 -5.46
C ASP A 381 -10.04 18.56 -4.74
N SER A 382 -10.19 18.33 -3.43
CA SER A 382 -11.14 19.05 -2.59
C SER A 382 -10.68 19.10 -1.14
N LEU A 383 -11.05 20.18 -0.45
CA LEU A 383 -10.78 20.38 0.97
C LEU A 383 -12.11 20.62 1.68
N SER A 384 -12.26 20.11 2.90
CA SER A 384 -13.41 20.48 3.72
C SER A 384 -13.24 21.93 4.21
N PRO A 385 -14.33 22.68 4.42
CA PRO A 385 -14.27 23.98 5.09
C PRO A 385 -13.52 23.87 6.42
N ASP A 386 -12.84 24.95 6.82
CA ASP A 386 -12.07 25.05 8.06
C ASP A 386 -10.91 24.03 8.20
N SER A 387 -10.61 23.27 7.14
CA SER A 387 -9.51 22.30 7.18
C SER A 387 -8.17 22.97 6.95
N VAL A 388 -7.15 22.45 7.62
CA VAL A 388 -5.77 22.92 7.51
C VAL A 388 -4.92 21.78 7.00
N SER A 389 -4.25 22.01 5.88
CA SER A 389 -3.23 21.11 5.33
C SER A 389 -1.85 21.73 5.52
N LEU A 390 -0.92 20.96 6.07
CA LEU A 390 0.43 21.43 6.39
C LEU A 390 1.47 20.55 5.67
N ILE A 391 2.38 21.17 4.94
CA ILE A 391 3.46 20.49 4.24
C ILE A 391 4.80 21.10 4.69
N THR A 392 5.61 20.31 5.40
CA THR A 392 6.95 20.68 5.86
C THR A 392 8.01 19.79 5.20
N VAL A 393 8.92 20.39 4.44
CA VAL A 393 9.95 19.67 3.69
C VAL A 393 11.33 20.27 3.91
N ASP A 394 12.20 19.54 4.59
CA ASP A 394 13.53 20.00 4.96
C ASP A 394 14.53 20.10 3.80
N SER A 395 14.22 19.50 2.64
CA SER A 395 15.14 19.34 1.53
C SER A 395 14.42 19.14 0.18
N GLY A 396 14.97 19.74 -0.88
CA GLY A 396 14.41 19.71 -2.23
C GLY A 396 13.09 20.51 -2.38
N GLY A 397 12.44 20.37 -3.54
CA GLY A 397 11.27 21.16 -3.91
C GLY A 397 9.94 20.57 -3.43
N VAL A 398 8.92 21.42 -3.36
CA VAL A 398 7.53 21.05 -3.09
C VAL A 398 6.68 21.49 -4.28
N ALA A 399 5.91 20.56 -4.85
CA ALA A 399 4.94 20.85 -5.89
C ALA A 399 3.52 20.61 -5.37
N VAL A 400 2.72 21.67 -5.29
CA VAL A 400 1.30 21.62 -4.94
C VAL A 400 0.47 21.94 -6.17
N THR A 401 -0.41 21.02 -6.53
CA THR A 401 -1.35 21.21 -7.62
C THR A 401 -2.76 21.22 -7.05
N LEU A 402 -3.53 22.26 -7.36
CA LEU A 402 -4.91 22.37 -6.93
C LEU A 402 -5.82 22.04 -8.12
N ASP A 403 -6.88 21.27 -7.90
CA ASP A 403 -7.96 21.26 -8.88
C ASP A 403 -8.46 22.68 -9.04
N ARG A 404 -8.75 23.07 -10.28
CA ARG A 404 -9.21 24.42 -10.64
C ARG A 404 -10.43 24.92 -9.86
N LYS A 405 -11.17 24.03 -9.20
CA LYS A 405 -12.35 24.35 -8.39
C LYS A 405 -12.04 24.40 -6.90
N ALA A 406 -10.88 23.93 -6.48
CA ALA A 406 -10.46 24.03 -5.09
C ALA A 406 -10.21 25.51 -4.76
N GLU A 407 -10.86 25.97 -3.70
CA GLU A 407 -10.64 27.28 -3.11
C GLU A 407 -9.92 27.08 -1.79
N ALA A 408 -8.80 27.77 -1.61
CA ALA A 408 -8.01 27.69 -0.39
C ALA A 408 -7.23 28.98 -0.15
N ASP A 409 -7.08 29.36 1.12
CA ASP A 409 -6.02 30.26 1.54
C ASP A 409 -4.66 29.52 1.43
N LEU A 410 -3.64 30.23 0.97
CA LEU A 410 -2.30 29.69 0.76
C LEU A 410 -1.29 30.49 1.56
N ARG A 411 -0.50 29.80 2.38
CA ARG A 411 0.65 30.37 3.09
C ARG A 411 1.89 29.59 2.71
N LEU A 412 2.77 30.21 1.92
CA LEU A 412 3.90 29.56 1.29
C LEU A 412 5.19 30.17 1.82
N LEU A 413 6.09 29.33 2.34
CA LEU A 413 7.37 29.71 2.90
C LEU A 413 8.49 28.87 2.28
N SER A 414 9.51 29.55 1.76
CA SER A 414 10.79 28.96 1.40
C SER A 414 11.90 29.58 2.24
N CYS A 415 12.69 28.79 2.97
CA CYS A 415 13.77 29.30 3.83
C CYS A 415 15.07 28.51 3.75
N SER A 416 16.21 29.15 4.01
CA SER A 416 17.53 28.51 3.88
C SER A 416 17.89 27.53 5.01
N SER A 417 17.16 27.57 6.12
CA SER A 417 17.44 26.76 7.31
C SER A 417 16.32 25.77 7.56
N ALA A 418 16.67 24.50 7.82
CA ALA A 418 15.73 23.46 8.22
C ALA A 418 15.43 23.48 9.73
N GLU A 419 16.31 24.07 10.55
CA GLU A 419 16.28 23.95 12.03
C GLU A 419 14.97 24.42 12.67
N CYS A 420 14.27 25.38 12.05
CA CYS A 420 13.00 25.92 12.56
C CYS A 420 11.80 25.60 11.67
N LEU A 421 11.96 24.75 10.65
CA LEU A 421 10.95 24.57 9.60
C LEU A 421 9.63 24.01 10.14
N ILE A 422 9.72 23.01 11.02
CA ILE A 422 8.55 22.33 11.59
C ILE A 422 7.75 23.28 12.48
N GLU A 423 8.42 23.94 13.42
CA GLU A 423 7.80 24.92 14.32
C GLU A 423 7.17 26.07 13.53
N THR A 424 7.88 26.60 12.53
CA THR A 424 7.36 27.67 11.68
C THR A 424 6.19 27.20 10.83
N GLY A 425 6.24 25.98 10.31
CA GLY A 425 5.13 25.36 9.57
C GLY A 425 3.87 25.24 10.42
N ALA A 426 4.01 24.78 11.67
CA ALA A 426 2.89 24.75 12.62
C ALA A 426 2.32 26.15 12.88
N MET A 427 3.18 27.16 13.07
CA MET A 427 2.72 28.55 13.22
C MET A 427 1.98 29.06 11.96
N LEU A 428 2.45 28.73 10.76
CA LEU A 428 1.75 29.04 9.51
C LEU A 428 0.37 28.39 9.42
N ALA A 429 0.17 27.24 10.07
CA ALA A 429 -1.11 26.54 10.10
C ALA A 429 -2.07 27.09 11.17
N GLU A 430 -1.56 27.55 12.31
CA GLU A 430 -2.35 27.89 13.49
C GLU A 430 -2.60 29.39 13.70
N GLU A 431 -1.67 30.26 13.31
CA GLU A 431 -1.76 31.69 13.60
C GLU A 431 -2.73 32.42 12.66
N GLU A 432 -3.60 33.26 13.22
CA GLU A 432 -4.61 34.00 12.47
C GLU A 432 -4.20 35.45 12.18
N ASP A 433 -3.32 36.05 13.01
CA ASP A 433 -2.84 37.41 12.79
C ASP A 433 -1.72 37.45 11.73
N PRO A 434 -1.98 38.03 10.54
CA PRO A 434 -0.98 38.12 9.48
C PRO A 434 0.23 38.96 9.86
N ASN A 435 0.12 39.91 10.79
CA ASN A 435 1.24 40.74 11.21
C ASN A 435 2.18 39.97 12.13
N LEU A 436 1.63 39.15 13.02
CA LEU A 436 2.41 38.29 13.90
C LEU A 436 3.12 37.20 13.08
N LEU A 437 2.43 36.59 12.11
CA LEU A 437 3.05 35.67 11.14
C LEU A 437 4.21 36.33 10.41
N LEU A 438 4.01 37.54 9.90
CA LEU A 438 5.06 38.28 9.20
C LEU A 438 6.27 38.53 10.10
N GLN A 439 6.03 38.91 11.35
CA GLN A 439 7.10 39.12 12.34
C GLN A 439 7.86 37.82 12.64
N ILE A 440 7.16 36.70 12.81
CA ILE A 440 7.78 35.38 13.03
C ILE A 440 8.68 35.01 11.86
N VAL A 441 8.14 35.08 10.63
CA VAL A 441 8.87 34.69 9.41
C VAL A 441 10.06 35.62 9.14
N GLN A 442 9.97 36.91 9.47
CA GLN A 442 11.08 37.87 9.36
C GLN A 442 12.20 37.62 10.37
N ASN A 443 11.88 37.03 11.53
CA ASN A 443 12.83 36.74 12.60
C ASN A 443 13.49 35.36 12.48
N LEU A 444 13.21 34.61 11.40
CA LEU A 444 13.83 33.31 11.17
C LEU A 444 15.37 33.41 11.11
N PRO A 445 16.10 32.41 11.62
CA PRO A 445 17.55 32.38 11.56
C PRO A 445 18.05 32.57 10.12
N LYS A 446 18.98 33.51 9.94
CA LYS A 446 19.62 33.74 8.64
C LYS A 446 20.59 32.59 8.38
N GLY A 447 20.20 31.66 7.53
CA GLY A 447 21.09 30.60 7.05
C GLY A 447 22.07 31.12 5.98
N PRO A 448 22.79 30.22 5.29
CA PRO A 448 23.56 30.61 4.12
C PRO A 448 22.65 31.29 3.08
N ALA A 449 23.20 32.24 2.33
CA ALA A 449 22.45 32.82 1.22
C ALA A 449 22.11 31.71 0.22
N LEU A 450 20.83 31.57 -0.11
CA LEU A 450 20.39 30.62 -1.12
C LEU A 450 20.87 31.15 -2.47
N THR A 451 21.75 30.40 -3.13
CA THR A 451 22.53 30.88 -4.28
C THR A 451 21.68 31.22 -5.52
N THR A 452 22.31 32.01 -6.40
CA THR A 452 21.78 32.73 -7.58
C THR A 452 20.81 33.86 -7.23
N ALA A 453 21.39 35.02 -6.94
CA ALA A 453 20.66 36.28 -6.80
C ALA A 453 19.72 36.48 -8.01
N GLY A 454 18.41 36.45 -7.74
CA GLY A 454 17.37 36.73 -8.73
C GLY A 454 16.41 35.57 -9.07
N GLN A 455 16.65 34.34 -8.59
CA GLN A 455 15.71 33.24 -8.82
C GLN A 455 14.61 33.24 -7.75
N GLN A 456 13.35 33.36 -8.16
CA GLN A 456 12.17 33.16 -7.30
C GLN A 456 12.12 31.70 -6.83
N ARG A 457 12.00 31.48 -5.52
CA ARG A 457 11.87 30.16 -4.90
C ARG A 457 10.41 29.77 -4.73
N ILE A 458 9.51 30.75 -4.66
CA ILE A 458 8.07 30.49 -4.69
C ILE A 458 7.54 30.87 -6.07
N SER A 459 7.01 29.88 -6.80
CA SER A 459 6.37 30.07 -8.10
C SER A 459 4.90 29.71 -8.01
N VAL A 460 4.01 30.70 -8.20
CA VAL A 460 2.56 30.48 -8.26
C VAL A 460 2.08 30.64 -9.70
N GLU A 461 1.94 29.52 -10.39
CA GLU A 461 1.61 29.41 -11.81
C GLU A 461 0.10 29.23 -12.02
N THR A 462 -0.69 30.18 -11.55
CA THR A 462 -2.15 30.17 -11.75
C THR A 462 -2.76 31.56 -11.79
N SER A 463 -3.71 31.78 -12.71
CA SER A 463 -4.52 32.99 -12.76
C SER A 463 -5.61 33.03 -11.68
N ALA A 464 -5.87 31.91 -11.01
CA ALA A 464 -6.83 31.79 -9.92
C ALA A 464 -6.32 32.40 -8.61
N PHE A 465 -5.00 32.57 -8.48
CA PHE A 465 -4.38 33.11 -7.29
C PHE A 465 -4.51 34.63 -7.19
N THR A 466 -4.78 35.10 -5.97
CA THR A 466 -4.76 36.50 -5.60
C THR A 466 -3.85 36.67 -4.39
N ALA A 467 -2.75 37.40 -4.56
CA ALA A 467 -1.77 37.64 -3.49
C ALA A 467 -2.30 38.66 -2.47
N ARG A 468 -2.03 38.43 -1.18
CA ARG A 468 -2.16 39.43 -0.13
C ARG A 468 -0.92 40.34 -0.11
N PRO A 469 -1.04 41.60 0.34
CA PRO A 469 0.07 42.56 0.38
C PRO A 469 1.12 42.25 1.48
N VAL A 470 1.09 41.06 2.09
CA VAL A 470 1.89 40.67 3.26
C VAL A 470 3.14 39.85 2.85
N GLY A 471 3.27 39.48 1.58
CA GLY A 471 4.43 38.72 1.08
C GLY A 471 5.73 39.52 1.04
N PHE A 472 6.86 38.84 1.19
CA PHE A 472 8.19 39.45 1.07
C PHE A 472 9.25 38.44 0.61
N ALA A 473 10.36 38.95 0.06
CA ALA A 473 11.49 38.14 -0.36
C ALA A 473 12.81 38.75 0.13
N THR A 474 13.66 37.91 0.72
CA THR A 474 15.04 38.21 1.14
C THR A 474 15.99 37.16 0.56
N ALA A 475 17.30 37.33 0.80
CA ALA A 475 18.31 36.34 0.38
C ALA A 475 18.18 34.96 1.05
N HIS A 476 17.43 34.86 2.17
CA HIS A 476 17.34 33.64 2.99
C HIS A 476 15.92 33.11 3.09
N VAL A 477 14.93 33.99 3.01
CA VAL A 477 13.51 33.67 3.23
C VAL A 477 12.66 34.32 2.14
N GLU A 478 11.73 33.57 1.57
CA GLU A 478 10.68 34.05 0.70
C GLU A 478 9.34 33.58 1.26
N TYR A 479 8.40 34.50 1.39
CA TYR A 479 7.08 34.26 1.95
C TYR A 479 6.01 34.84 1.04
N VAL A 480 5.02 34.03 0.70
CA VAL A 480 3.87 34.40 -0.12
C VAL A 480 2.60 34.00 0.61
N ASP A 481 1.70 34.96 0.75
CA ASP A 481 0.37 34.78 1.34
C ASP A 481 -0.67 35.22 0.31
N GLY A 482 -1.77 34.50 0.22
CA GLY A 482 -2.83 34.76 -0.74
C GLY A 482 -3.91 33.70 -0.68
N TRP A 483 -4.72 33.66 -1.72
CA TRP A 483 -5.77 32.66 -1.83
C TRP A 483 -6.02 32.30 -3.28
N THR A 484 -6.63 31.14 -3.48
CA THR A 484 -7.08 30.66 -4.78
C THR A 484 -8.60 30.67 -4.82
N GLU A 485 -9.18 31.10 -5.94
CA GLU A 485 -10.63 31.16 -6.15
C GLU A 485 -11.01 30.34 -7.37
N ASN A 486 -12.22 29.78 -7.35
CA ASN A 486 -12.75 29.11 -8.52
C ASN A 486 -13.09 30.16 -9.60
N LYS A 487 -12.16 30.34 -10.54
CA LYS A 487 -12.37 31.17 -11.75
C LYS A 487 -12.82 30.34 -12.96
N SER A 488 -13.08 29.04 -12.79
CA SER A 488 -13.47 28.15 -13.88
C SER A 488 -14.93 28.41 -14.28
N THR A 489 -15.15 28.83 -15.52
CA THR A 489 -16.49 28.89 -16.13
C THR A 489 -16.97 27.53 -16.65
N GLU A 490 -16.12 26.51 -16.59
CA GLU A 490 -16.44 25.17 -17.05
C GLU A 490 -17.26 24.39 -16.01
N PRO A 491 -18.25 23.59 -16.45
CA PRO A 491 -19.19 22.91 -15.56
C PRO A 491 -18.52 21.92 -14.57
N ASP A 492 -19.18 21.70 -13.41
CA ASP A 492 -19.13 20.56 -12.46
C ASP A 492 -18.48 19.30 -13.03
N SER A 493 -19.13 18.88 -14.10
CA SER A 493 -19.04 17.55 -14.64
C SER A 493 -19.43 17.60 -16.11
N ARG A 494 -18.94 16.65 -16.91
CA ARG A 494 -19.51 16.39 -18.25
C ARG A 494 -21.01 16.06 -18.18
N PHE A 495 -21.50 15.62 -17.02
CA PHE A 495 -22.91 15.35 -16.74
C PHE A 495 -23.70 16.62 -16.36
N GLU A 496 -23.02 17.73 -16.04
CA GLU A 496 -23.62 19.05 -15.82
C GLU A 496 -23.76 19.87 -17.11
N ARG A 497 -23.76 19.21 -18.28
CA ARG A 497 -24.23 19.88 -19.48
C ARG A 497 -25.69 20.27 -19.25
N LYS A 498 -25.93 21.57 -19.01
CA LYS A 498 -27.24 22.19 -19.19
C LYS A 498 -27.77 21.71 -20.53
N SER A 499 -28.79 20.87 -20.51
CA SER A 499 -29.58 20.58 -21.70
C SER A 499 -30.18 21.92 -22.12
N ASN A 500 -29.60 22.54 -23.14
CA ASN A 500 -30.18 23.72 -23.78
C ASN A 500 -31.51 23.29 -24.41
N GLY A 501 -32.60 23.40 -23.65
CA GLY A 501 -33.94 23.03 -24.09
C GLY A 501 -34.90 23.14 -22.92
N ALA A 502 -35.86 24.04 -23.06
CA ALA A 502 -36.87 24.34 -22.05
C ALA A 502 -37.65 23.09 -21.59
N THR A 503 -38.08 23.14 -20.33
CA THR A 503 -39.02 22.24 -19.65
C THR A 503 -38.54 20.82 -19.32
N GLY A 504 -38.10 20.63 -18.06
CA GLY A 504 -38.14 19.35 -17.35
C GLY A 504 -36.82 18.56 -17.30
N SER A 505 -35.92 18.88 -16.35
CA SER A 505 -34.78 18.00 -16.05
C SER A 505 -35.22 16.84 -15.15
N VAL A 506 -35.40 15.65 -15.72
CA VAL A 506 -35.77 14.41 -14.99
C VAL A 506 -34.55 13.57 -14.58
N GLY A 507 -33.31 14.02 -14.81
CA GLY A 507 -32.10 13.19 -14.61
C GLY A 507 -30.96 13.80 -13.81
N LYS A 508 -31.18 14.86 -13.01
CA LYS A 508 -30.11 15.43 -12.17
C LYS A 508 -29.92 14.57 -10.91
N ILE A 509 -28.79 13.87 -10.80
CA ILE A 509 -28.17 13.68 -9.48
C ILE A 509 -27.77 15.09 -9.05
N ARG A 510 -28.49 15.68 -8.09
CA ARG A 510 -28.14 16.98 -7.54
C ARG A 510 -26.80 16.80 -6.80
N MET A 511 -25.71 17.19 -7.46
CA MET A 511 -24.37 17.16 -6.86
C MET A 511 -24.32 18.01 -5.59
N ASP A 512 -25.05 19.14 -5.57
CA ASP A 512 -25.27 19.94 -4.36
C ASP A 512 -25.76 19.05 -3.20
N GLY A 513 -26.75 18.19 -3.45
CA GLY A 513 -27.27 17.27 -2.43
C GLY A 513 -26.34 16.10 -2.10
N ALA A 514 -25.49 15.64 -3.02
CA ALA A 514 -24.58 14.52 -2.78
C ALA A 514 -23.29 14.94 -2.06
N ALA A 515 -22.72 16.09 -2.45
CA ALA A 515 -21.60 16.72 -1.76
C ALA A 515 -22.04 17.26 -0.40
N GLU A 516 -23.20 17.93 -0.31
CA GLU A 516 -23.76 18.30 0.99
C GLU A 516 -24.05 17.05 1.83
N GLN A 517 -24.62 15.97 1.30
CA GLN A 517 -24.83 14.74 2.09
C GLN A 517 -23.52 14.06 2.54
N ALA A 518 -22.47 14.08 1.71
CA ALA A 518 -21.17 13.54 2.06
C ALA A 518 -20.44 14.41 3.10
N LEU A 519 -20.64 15.72 3.06
CA LEU A 519 -20.01 16.69 3.95
C LEU A 519 -20.87 17.08 5.17
N HIS A 520 -22.16 16.73 5.20
CA HIS A 520 -23.10 17.12 6.26
C HIS A 520 -22.72 16.55 7.64
N GLY A 521 -21.92 15.47 7.66
CA GLY A 521 -21.38 14.88 8.89
C GLY A 521 -20.19 15.64 9.48
N PHE A 522 -19.58 16.56 8.72
CA PHE A 522 -18.38 17.31 9.12
C PHE A 522 -18.70 18.75 9.57
N SER A 523 -19.91 19.26 9.33
CA SER A 523 -20.33 20.56 9.87
C SER A 523 -20.56 20.45 11.37
N SER A 524 -19.63 20.98 12.16
CA SER A 524 -19.77 21.05 13.62
C SER A 524 -21.03 21.85 13.99
N SER A 525 -21.84 21.32 14.90
CA SER A 525 -23.19 21.81 15.24
C SER A 525 -23.22 23.08 16.11
N LYS A 526 -22.30 24.03 15.89
CA LYS A 526 -22.25 25.31 16.60
C LYS A 526 -22.44 26.48 15.63
N ALA A 527 -23.68 26.74 15.23
CA ALA A 527 -24.05 27.99 14.59
C ALA A 527 -25.15 28.69 15.42
N GLU A 528 -24.71 29.44 16.44
CA GLU A 528 -25.55 30.46 17.08
C GLU A 528 -25.55 31.70 16.19
N THR A 529 -26.70 31.98 15.57
CA THR A 529 -27.18 33.28 15.06
C THR A 529 -26.15 34.37 14.75
N GLY A 530 -25.34 34.15 13.73
CA GLY A 530 -24.53 35.13 13.00
C GLY A 530 -24.19 34.49 11.66
N GLN A 531 -24.18 35.22 10.55
CA GLN A 531 -23.84 34.59 9.27
C GLN A 531 -22.49 33.90 9.40
N PRO A 532 -22.40 32.58 9.15
CA PRO A 532 -21.12 31.88 9.28
C PRO A 532 -20.18 32.50 8.26
N ILE A 533 -19.11 33.13 8.77
CA ILE A 533 -17.95 33.44 7.95
C ILE A 533 -17.36 32.06 7.65
N TYR A 534 -17.70 31.49 6.50
CA TYR A 534 -17.09 30.25 6.04
C TYR A 534 -15.59 30.53 5.89
N GLN A 535 -14.79 29.94 6.78
CA GLN A 535 -13.34 30.06 6.67
C GLN A 535 -12.91 29.16 5.52
N ARG A 536 -12.23 29.76 4.53
CA ARG A 536 -11.64 28.99 3.44
C ARG A 536 -10.64 28.00 4.06
N PRO A 537 -10.54 26.79 3.52
CA PRO A 537 -9.51 25.87 3.98
C PRO A 537 -8.13 26.47 3.72
N LEU A 538 -7.17 26.11 4.58
CA LEU A 538 -5.81 26.62 4.53
C LEU A 538 -4.86 25.54 4.04
N ILE A 539 -3.97 25.90 3.11
CA ILE A 539 -2.80 25.11 2.76
C ILE A 539 -1.56 25.91 3.17
N ALA A 540 -0.86 25.42 4.17
CA ALA A 540 0.42 25.93 4.63
C ALA A 540 1.56 25.06 4.09
N VAL A 541 2.53 25.67 3.43
CA VAL A 541 3.73 24.99 2.91
C VAL A 541 4.96 25.69 3.44
N ALA A 542 5.83 24.95 4.11
CA ALA A 542 7.15 25.39 4.52
C ALA A 542 8.20 24.43 3.96
N GLY A 543 9.16 24.94 3.20
CA GLY A 543 10.26 24.10 2.69
C GLY A 543 11.58 24.84 2.56
N THR A 544 12.66 24.09 2.35
CA THR A 544 13.98 24.70 2.10
C THR A 544 14.28 24.93 0.62
N GLY A 545 13.60 24.21 -0.26
CA GLY A 545 13.75 24.35 -1.71
C GLY A 545 12.70 25.24 -2.36
N ILE A 546 12.45 24.95 -3.64
CA ILE A 546 11.48 25.65 -4.48
C ILE A 546 10.07 25.17 -4.11
N VAL A 547 9.16 26.10 -3.85
CA VAL A 547 7.73 25.83 -3.68
C VAL A 547 7.02 26.24 -4.96
N LYS A 548 6.45 25.26 -5.66
CA LYS A 548 5.64 25.49 -6.87
C LYS A 548 4.18 25.21 -6.55
N VAL A 549 3.32 26.18 -6.85
CA VAL A 549 1.87 26.04 -6.77
C VAL A 549 1.25 26.31 -8.13
N GLU A 550 0.35 25.45 -8.57
CA GLU A 550 -0.40 25.66 -9.81
C GLU A 550 -1.83 25.13 -9.68
N THR A 551 -2.70 25.57 -10.58
CA THR A 551 -4.05 24.99 -10.72
C THR A 551 -4.12 24.18 -12.00
N VAL A 552 -4.61 22.96 -11.91
CA VAL A 552 -4.80 22.08 -13.05
C VAL A 552 -6.26 21.62 -13.10
N SER A 553 -6.75 21.31 -14.28
CA SER A 553 -7.99 20.52 -14.36
C SER A 553 -7.68 19.09 -13.96
N TRP A 554 -8.65 18.37 -13.39
CA TRP A 554 -8.57 16.92 -13.20
C TRP A 554 -8.01 16.15 -14.42
N LEU A 555 -8.43 16.51 -15.64
CA LEU A 555 -7.89 15.90 -16.87
C LEU A 555 -6.42 16.25 -17.11
N GLY A 556 -6.01 17.49 -16.83
CA GLY A 556 -4.62 17.91 -16.94
C GLY A 556 -3.71 17.20 -15.93
N ALA A 557 -4.19 17.03 -14.69
CA ALA A 557 -3.48 16.25 -13.66
C ALA A 557 -3.27 14.80 -14.10
N ILE A 558 -4.30 14.17 -14.67
CA ILE A 558 -4.21 12.82 -15.24
C ILE A 558 -3.23 12.79 -16.42
N ALA A 559 -3.35 13.72 -17.36
CA ALA A 559 -2.48 13.76 -18.55
C ALA A 559 -0.99 13.81 -18.14
N ARG A 560 -0.65 14.69 -17.21
CA ARG A 560 0.72 14.81 -16.64
C ARG A 560 1.23 13.52 -16.04
N ARG A 561 0.42 12.88 -15.20
CA ARG A 561 0.80 11.62 -14.55
C ARG A 561 1.17 10.54 -15.57
N TYR A 562 0.47 10.50 -16.71
CA TYR A 562 0.71 9.52 -17.76
C TYR A 562 1.70 9.99 -18.84
N GLY A 563 2.39 11.13 -18.65
CA GLY A 563 3.29 11.69 -19.67
C GLY A 563 2.57 12.08 -20.96
N LEU A 564 1.26 12.33 -20.88
CA LEU A 564 0.44 12.81 -21.98
C LEU A 564 0.36 14.35 -21.99
N ASP A 565 1.14 15.02 -21.13
CA ASP A 565 1.18 16.49 -21.13
C ASP A 565 1.87 16.94 -22.43
N GLU A 566 1.05 17.48 -23.32
CA GLU A 566 1.44 17.89 -24.64
C GLU A 566 2.20 19.23 -24.54
N ASP A 567 3.50 19.18 -24.25
CA ASP A 567 4.39 20.35 -24.39
C ASP A 567 4.51 20.87 -25.85
N HIS A 568 3.59 20.47 -26.75
CA HIS A 568 3.39 21.04 -28.09
C HIS A 568 1.95 21.47 -28.42
N ARG A 569 0.93 21.21 -27.60
CA ARG A 569 -0.42 21.74 -27.80
C ARG A 569 -1.17 21.85 -26.48
N GLU A 570 -1.83 22.98 -26.25
CA GLU A 570 -2.66 23.28 -25.09
C GLU A 570 -3.75 22.22 -24.83
N ALA A 571 -3.40 21.10 -24.20
CA ALA A 571 -4.32 20.02 -23.80
C ALA A 571 -5.11 20.44 -22.55
N GLY A 572 -6.00 21.40 -22.75
CA GLY A 572 -6.87 21.97 -21.73
C GLY A 572 -7.88 22.95 -22.31
N ARG A 573 -7.59 23.54 -23.48
CA ARG A 573 -8.57 24.36 -24.21
C ARG A 573 -9.37 23.50 -25.14
N THR A 574 -10.53 23.02 -24.68
CA THR A 574 -11.65 22.53 -25.51
C THR A 574 -11.27 21.49 -26.58
N ALA A 575 -11.83 20.28 -26.49
CA ALA A 575 -11.98 19.44 -27.68
C ALA A 575 -12.76 20.22 -28.75
N SER A 576 -12.05 20.94 -29.64
CA SER A 576 -12.67 21.64 -30.74
C SER A 576 -13.28 20.56 -31.62
N ARG A 577 -14.62 20.58 -31.72
CA ARG A 577 -15.32 19.72 -32.66
C ARG A 577 -14.74 20.05 -34.04
N ARG A 578 -13.87 19.19 -34.58
CA ARG A 578 -13.70 19.09 -36.02
C ARG A 578 -15.10 18.90 -36.58
N GLY A 579 -15.63 19.95 -37.21
CA GLY A 579 -16.93 19.94 -37.84
C GLY A 579 -16.94 18.77 -38.82
N ARG A 580 -17.72 17.73 -38.52
CA ARG A 580 -18.19 16.83 -39.56
C ARG A 580 -19.11 17.69 -40.42
N SER A 581 -18.62 18.15 -41.57
CA SER A 581 -19.51 18.67 -42.61
C SER A 581 -20.40 17.52 -43.04
N LEU A 582 -21.62 17.49 -42.52
CA LEU A 582 -22.72 16.76 -43.14
C LEU A 582 -23.19 17.58 -44.34
N ALA A 583 -22.34 17.70 -45.36
CA ALA A 583 -22.83 18.04 -46.68
C ALA A 583 -23.23 16.70 -47.34
N PRO A 584 -24.49 16.54 -47.80
CA PRO A 584 -24.83 15.41 -48.63
C PRO A 584 -24.00 15.50 -49.92
N GLN A 585 -23.32 14.41 -50.28
CA GLN A 585 -22.78 14.27 -51.64
C GLN A 585 -23.99 14.14 -52.58
N GLU A 586 -24.08 15.05 -53.56
CA GLU A 586 -24.86 14.85 -54.78
C GLU A 586 -24.17 13.85 -55.71
#